data_AF-A0A966UP77-F1
#
_entry.id   AF-A0A966UP77-F1
#
_cell.length_a   1.000
_cell.length_b   1.000
_cell.length_c   1.000
_cell.angle_alpha   90.00
_cell.angle_beta   90.00
_cell.angle_gamma   90.00
#
_symmetry.space_group_name_H-M   'P 1'
#
loop_
_entity.id
_entity.type
_entity.pdbx_description
1 polymer ?
#
loop_
_entity_poly.entity_id
_entity_poly.type
_entity_poly.pdbx_seq_one_letter_code
_entity_poly.pdbx_strand_id
1 'polypeptide(L)'
;MPVHSNPHSAKITPQEMQDIINTSYQRGKPESLSKYGLAYQPELSDKEQQVYLDAKGKPIVAFRGSTLHNLGKDWWSSDVALALGLEKYNPRFQKSEKLIQDVTERFGKPVTTVGHSLGGSLAEYANPTGKNITLNKAVGLGQILKPVSSKSVDIRAAQDIVSYGEKFQKGNQRKIEIPRTGHIISPLISHDVKLLSRLPNKRI
;
A
#
# COMPACT_ATOMS: atom_id res chain seq x y z
N MET A 1 -23.67 -15.11 -20.76
CA MET A 1 -22.55 -15.83 -20.14
C MET A 1 -22.22 -15.14 -18.82
N PRO A 2 -22.34 -15.81 -17.66
CA PRO A 2 -22.07 -15.19 -16.38
C PRO A 2 -20.56 -15.10 -16.14
N VAL A 3 -20.08 -13.89 -15.86
CA VAL A 3 -18.68 -13.62 -15.50
C VAL A 3 -18.43 -14.23 -14.12
N HIS A 4 -17.64 -15.29 -14.07
CA HIS A 4 -17.19 -15.91 -12.82
C HIS A 4 -16.36 -14.91 -12.01
N SER A 5 -16.93 -14.41 -10.90
CA SER A 5 -16.18 -13.70 -9.87
C SER A 5 -15.24 -14.68 -9.17
N ASN A 6 -13.94 -14.57 -9.45
CA ASN A 6 -12.89 -15.41 -8.86
C ASN A 6 -12.71 -15.09 -7.35
N PRO A 7 -12.93 -16.04 -6.40
CA PRO A 7 -13.08 -15.73 -4.98
C PRO A 7 -11.81 -15.82 -4.10
N HIS A 8 -10.59 -15.75 -4.66
CA HIS A 8 -9.40 -16.22 -3.94
C HIS A 8 -8.33 -15.20 -3.48
N SER A 9 -8.62 -13.90 -3.36
CA SER A 9 -7.70 -12.96 -2.71
C SER A 9 -8.08 -12.66 -1.25
N ALA A 10 -7.09 -12.37 -0.38
CA ALA A 10 -7.35 -11.92 0.98
C ALA A 10 -8.23 -10.66 0.90
N LYS A 11 -9.45 -10.78 1.43
CA LYS A 11 -10.45 -9.71 1.43
C LYS A 11 -10.27 -8.90 2.71
N ILE A 12 -9.61 -7.75 2.59
CA ILE A 12 -9.21 -6.88 3.72
C ILE A 12 -10.29 -5.81 3.91
N THR A 13 -10.67 -5.51 5.15
CA THR A 13 -11.59 -4.39 5.45
C THR A 13 -10.84 -3.06 5.57
N PRO A 14 -11.48 -1.88 5.41
CA PRO A 14 -10.80 -0.60 5.64
C PRO A 14 -10.15 -0.48 7.02
N GLN A 15 -10.81 -0.97 8.08
CA GLN A 15 -10.25 -0.95 9.43
C GLN A 15 -9.04 -1.87 9.58
N GLU A 16 -9.11 -3.07 9.01
CA GLU A 16 -7.99 -4.01 8.98
C GLU A 16 -6.81 -3.42 8.18
N MET A 17 -7.08 -2.80 7.04
CA MET A 17 -6.07 -2.11 6.23
C MET A 17 -5.42 -0.96 6.99
N GLN A 18 -6.22 -0.15 7.70
CA GLN A 18 -5.72 0.94 8.53
C GLN A 18 -4.77 0.41 9.61
N ASP A 19 -5.14 -0.67 10.28
CA ASP A 19 -4.30 -1.27 11.31
C ASP A 19 -3.03 -1.89 10.73
N ILE A 20 -3.11 -2.60 9.60
CA ILE A 20 -1.94 -3.13 8.86
C ILE A 20 -0.97 -2.00 8.46
N ILE A 21 -1.49 -0.89 7.95
CA ILE A 21 -0.66 0.26 7.58
C ILE A 21 -0.06 0.88 8.83
N ASN A 22 -0.84 1.09 9.89
CA ASN A 22 -0.35 1.70 11.12
C ASN A 22 0.76 0.88 11.79
N THR A 23 0.65 -0.46 11.80
CA THR A 23 1.72 -1.32 12.32
C THR A 23 3.01 -1.13 11.54
N SER A 24 2.93 -0.93 10.22
CA SER A 24 4.13 -0.68 9.39
C SER A 24 4.89 0.59 9.78
N TYR A 25 4.24 1.56 10.42
CA TYR A 25 4.87 2.80 10.92
C TYR A 25 5.39 2.69 12.36
N GLN A 26 5.05 1.65 13.11
CA GLN A 26 5.47 1.49 14.51
C GLN A 26 6.98 1.25 14.62
N ARG A 27 7.60 1.84 15.65
CA ARG A 27 9.00 1.58 15.99
C ARG A 27 9.05 0.39 16.94
N GLY A 28 9.73 -0.69 16.54
CA GLY A 28 9.90 -1.89 17.35
C GLY A 28 9.01 -3.05 16.91
N LYS A 29 8.62 -3.91 17.86
CA LYS A 29 7.72 -5.04 17.57
C LYS A 29 6.33 -4.48 17.24
N PRO A 30 5.76 -4.79 16.05
CA PRO A 30 4.44 -4.30 15.72
C PRO A 30 3.39 -4.86 16.68
N GLU A 31 2.34 -4.07 16.91
CA GLU A 31 1.12 -4.54 17.55
C GLU A 31 0.61 -5.79 16.83
N SER A 32 0.08 -6.72 17.63
CA SER A 32 -0.44 -7.97 17.10
C SER A 32 -1.71 -7.71 16.30
N LEU A 33 -1.73 -8.21 15.06
CA LEU A 33 -2.92 -8.24 14.21
C LEU A 33 -3.69 -9.57 14.36
N SER A 34 -3.51 -10.28 15.48
CA SER A 34 -4.19 -11.55 15.77
C SER A 34 -5.71 -11.43 15.82
N LYS A 35 -6.24 -10.25 16.17
CA LYS A 35 -7.68 -9.94 16.10
C LYS A 35 -8.27 -10.08 14.69
N TYR A 36 -7.43 -10.05 13.65
CA TYR A 36 -7.78 -10.30 12.25
C TYR A 36 -7.36 -11.70 11.76
N GLY A 37 -6.82 -12.54 12.64
CA GLY A 37 -6.25 -13.83 12.27
C GLY A 37 -4.94 -13.72 11.48
N LEU A 38 -4.21 -12.61 11.63
CA LEU A 38 -2.94 -12.37 10.95
C LEU A 38 -1.75 -12.75 11.83
N ALA A 39 -0.94 -13.70 11.35
CA ALA A 39 0.27 -14.17 12.02
C ALA A 39 1.51 -13.44 11.49
N TYR A 40 2.14 -12.63 12.34
CA TYR A 40 3.36 -11.88 12.02
C TYR A 40 4.56 -12.80 11.75
N GLN A 41 5.33 -12.49 10.71
CA GLN A 41 6.51 -13.23 10.27
C GLN A 41 7.78 -12.41 10.56
N PRO A 42 8.37 -12.50 11.76
CA PRO A 42 9.49 -11.64 12.17
C PRO A 42 10.74 -11.82 11.30
N GLU A 43 11.00 -13.01 10.78
CA GLU A 43 12.19 -13.31 9.96
C GLU A 43 12.19 -12.62 8.60
N LEU A 44 11.02 -12.22 8.10
CA LEU A 44 10.84 -11.54 6.81
C LEU A 44 10.47 -10.07 6.99
N SER A 45 10.39 -9.60 8.24
CA SER A 45 9.89 -8.28 8.59
C SER A 45 10.99 -7.41 9.16
N ASP A 46 10.92 -6.11 8.87
CA ASP A 46 11.79 -5.10 9.43
C ASP A 46 11.06 -3.76 9.61
N LYS A 47 11.83 -2.68 9.82
CA LYS A 47 11.32 -1.32 10.08
C LYS A 47 10.61 -0.67 8.88
N GLU A 48 10.73 -1.21 7.67
CA GLU A 48 10.19 -0.67 6.42
C GLU A 48 9.09 -1.53 5.82
N GLN A 49 9.10 -2.82 6.12
CA GLN A 49 8.21 -3.81 5.52
C GLN A 49 7.86 -4.90 6.54
N GLN A 50 6.58 -5.26 6.61
CA GLN A 50 6.08 -6.27 7.54
C GLN A 50 5.36 -7.36 6.77
N VAL A 51 5.60 -8.60 7.16
CA VAL A 51 4.99 -9.77 6.55
C VAL A 51 4.06 -10.45 7.55
N TYR A 52 2.86 -10.73 7.08
CA TYR A 52 1.82 -11.43 7.83
C TYR A 52 1.31 -12.61 7.01
N LEU A 53 0.83 -13.64 7.69
CA LEU A 53 0.08 -14.73 7.07
C LEU A 53 -1.37 -14.66 7.53
N ASP A 54 -2.33 -14.77 6.60
CA ASP A 54 -3.73 -14.97 6.95
C ASP A 54 -3.96 -16.38 7.52
N ALA A 55 -5.18 -16.66 8.01
CA ALA A 55 -5.56 -17.97 8.52
C ALA A 55 -5.43 -19.13 7.50
N LYS A 56 -5.33 -18.82 6.20
CA LYS A 56 -5.10 -19.79 5.10
C LYS A 56 -3.62 -19.85 4.71
N GLY A 57 -2.75 -19.18 5.45
CA GLY A 57 -1.32 -19.06 5.18
C GLY A 57 -1.00 -18.25 3.94
N LYS A 58 -1.89 -17.36 3.46
CA LYS A 58 -1.58 -16.46 2.34
C LYS A 58 -0.83 -15.24 2.84
N PRO A 59 0.29 -14.86 2.20
CA PRO A 59 1.08 -13.74 2.65
C PRO A 59 0.44 -12.38 2.34
N ILE A 60 0.50 -11.51 3.33
CA ILE A 60 0.18 -10.08 3.25
C ILE A 60 1.45 -9.30 3.61
N VAL A 61 1.93 -8.46 2.69
CA VAL A 61 3.14 -7.66 2.89
C VAL A 61 2.76 -6.18 2.96
N ALA A 62 3.01 -5.56 4.11
CA ALA A 62 2.74 -4.16 4.36
C ALA A 62 4.01 -3.34 4.19
N PHE A 63 4.00 -2.37 3.27
CA PHE A 63 5.09 -1.43 3.06
C PHE A 63 4.80 -0.11 3.74
N ARG A 64 5.72 0.29 4.62
CA ARG A 64 5.68 1.60 5.27
C ARG A 64 5.83 2.70 4.22
N GLY A 65 5.18 3.85 4.40
CA GLY A 65 5.52 5.06 3.64
C GLY A 65 6.77 5.77 4.17
N SER A 66 6.88 7.07 3.88
CA SER A 66 7.94 7.94 4.43
C SER A 66 7.65 8.28 5.90
N THR A 67 8.68 8.33 6.75
CA THR A 67 8.52 8.71 8.17
C THR A 67 8.85 10.17 8.42
N LEU A 68 8.13 10.75 9.37
CA LEU A 68 8.33 12.10 9.88
C LEU A 68 9.73 12.36 10.52
N HIS A 69 10.66 11.42 10.66
CA HIS A 69 12.02 11.79 11.12
C HIS A 69 12.86 12.56 10.07
N ASN A 70 12.36 12.69 8.83
CA ASN A 70 12.93 13.54 7.76
C ASN A 70 12.17 14.88 7.64
N LEU A 71 11.59 15.36 8.76
CA LEU A 71 10.63 16.47 8.91
C LEU A 71 11.18 17.89 8.64
N GLY A 72 11.66 18.15 7.42
CA GLY A 72 11.60 19.50 6.86
C GLY A 72 10.23 19.78 6.22
N LYS A 73 10.01 21.00 5.72
CA LYS A 73 8.92 21.31 4.76
C LYS A 73 9.06 20.52 3.43
N ASP A 74 10.13 19.74 3.28
CA ASP A 74 10.54 19.05 2.04
C ASP A 74 10.25 17.54 2.03
N TRP A 75 9.61 16.98 3.06
CA TRP A 75 9.35 15.54 3.14
C TRP A 75 8.45 15.02 2.00
N TRP A 76 7.62 15.89 1.41
CA TRP A 76 6.79 15.58 0.24
C TRP A 76 7.54 15.76 -1.09
N SER A 77 8.65 16.50 -1.10
CA SER A 77 9.37 16.91 -2.31
C SER A 77 10.70 16.18 -2.52
N SER A 78 11.33 15.61 -1.50
CA SER A 78 12.64 14.94 -1.66
C SER A 78 12.52 13.42 -1.76
N ASP A 79 12.22 12.71 -0.66
CA ASP A 79 12.21 11.24 -0.64
C ASP A 79 11.13 10.64 -1.56
N VAL A 80 9.96 11.28 -1.61
CA VAL A 80 8.87 10.88 -2.50
C VAL A 80 9.25 11.20 -3.94
N ALA A 81 9.68 12.42 -4.28
CA ALA A 81 10.03 12.73 -5.66
C ALA A 81 11.22 11.92 -6.19
N LEU A 82 12.22 11.65 -5.32
CA LEU A 82 13.34 10.76 -5.63
C LEU A 82 12.85 9.34 -5.95
N ALA A 83 11.94 8.81 -5.15
CA ALA A 83 11.33 7.52 -5.40
C ALA A 83 10.52 7.48 -6.70
N LEU A 84 9.83 8.56 -7.07
CA LEU A 84 8.88 8.64 -8.17
C LEU A 84 9.50 8.78 -9.58
N GLY A 85 10.82 8.76 -9.70
CA GLY A 85 11.52 8.77 -10.99
C GLY A 85 12.78 7.91 -11.06
N LEU A 86 13.26 7.40 -9.92
CA LEU A 86 14.49 6.62 -9.81
C LEU A 86 14.25 5.29 -9.06
N GLU A 87 13.05 4.71 -9.15
CA GLU A 87 12.65 3.49 -8.43
C GLU A 87 13.69 2.39 -8.57
N LYS A 88 14.18 2.13 -9.79
CA LYS A 88 15.13 1.06 -10.10
C LYS A 88 16.48 1.20 -9.39
N TYR A 89 16.87 2.42 -9.05
CA TYR A 89 18.14 2.73 -8.39
C TYR A 89 17.98 2.94 -6.89
N ASN A 90 16.74 2.96 -6.39
CA ASN A 90 16.45 3.18 -5.00
C ASN A 90 16.57 1.85 -4.22
N PRO A 91 17.46 1.75 -3.21
CA PRO A 91 17.65 0.51 -2.45
C PRO A 91 16.37 -0.02 -1.79
N ARG A 92 15.42 0.86 -1.44
CA ARG A 92 14.16 0.47 -0.80
C ARG A 92 13.24 -0.26 -1.77
N PHE A 93 13.22 0.14 -3.05
CA PHE A 93 12.45 -0.54 -4.09
C PHE A 93 13.05 -1.90 -4.43
N GLN A 94 14.38 -1.97 -4.59
CA GLN A 94 15.10 -3.24 -4.81
C GLN A 94 14.89 -4.22 -3.65
N LYS A 95 14.98 -3.73 -2.41
CA LYS A 95 14.71 -4.51 -1.21
C LYS A 95 13.27 -5.01 -1.14
N SER A 96 12.31 -4.17 -1.55
CA SER A 96 10.88 -4.55 -1.59
C SER A 96 10.62 -5.63 -2.63
N GLU A 97 11.22 -5.50 -3.82
CA GLU A 97 11.15 -6.50 -4.89
C GLU A 97 11.74 -7.85 -4.43
N LYS A 98 12.92 -7.82 -3.82
CA LYS A 98 13.55 -9.01 -3.24
C LYS A 98 12.68 -9.65 -2.15
N LEU A 99 12.10 -8.87 -1.26
CA LEU A 99 11.20 -9.43 -0.23
C LEU A 99 10.01 -10.16 -0.86
N ILE A 100 9.38 -9.59 -1.90
CA ILE A 100 8.25 -10.26 -2.55
C ILE A 100 8.68 -11.56 -3.22
N GLN A 101 9.87 -11.62 -3.80
CA GLN A 101 10.46 -12.85 -4.31
C GLN A 101 10.64 -13.88 -3.18
N ASP A 102 11.32 -13.51 -2.09
CA ASP A 102 11.57 -14.38 -0.93
C ASP A 102 10.26 -14.91 -0.31
N VAL A 103 9.24 -14.05 -0.17
CA VAL A 103 7.92 -14.42 0.36
C VAL A 103 7.19 -15.36 -0.61
N THR A 104 7.26 -15.10 -1.91
CA THR A 104 6.62 -15.94 -2.93
C THR A 104 7.26 -17.32 -2.97
N GLU A 105 8.59 -17.39 -2.94
CA GLU A 105 9.36 -18.63 -2.91
C GLU A 105 9.08 -19.42 -1.63
N ARG A 106 9.07 -18.77 -0.46
CA ARG A 106 8.90 -19.44 0.83
C ARG A 106 7.50 -20.02 1.02
N PHE A 107 6.45 -19.32 0.56
CA PHE A 107 5.07 -19.73 0.84
C PHE A 107 4.34 -20.33 -0.36
N GLY A 108 4.85 -20.18 -1.58
CA GLY A 108 4.23 -20.70 -2.81
C GLY A 108 2.80 -20.21 -3.04
N LYS A 109 2.44 -19.04 -2.48
CA LYS A 109 1.07 -18.52 -2.44
C LYS A 109 1.00 -17.10 -2.98
N PRO A 110 -0.13 -16.70 -3.58
CA PRO A 110 -0.31 -15.32 -4.05
C PRO A 110 -0.13 -14.30 -2.93
N VAL A 111 0.76 -13.33 -3.15
CA VAL A 111 1.05 -12.25 -2.22
C VAL A 111 0.07 -11.10 -2.40
N THR A 112 -0.51 -10.63 -1.29
CA THR A 112 -1.23 -9.35 -1.24
C THR A 112 -0.31 -8.30 -0.65
N THR A 113 -0.09 -7.20 -1.36
CA THR A 113 0.71 -6.08 -0.86
C THR A 113 -0.20 -4.95 -0.43
N VAL A 114 0.17 -4.27 0.65
CA VAL A 114 -0.57 -3.14 1.22
C VAL A 114 0.41 -1.99 1.44
N GLY A 115 0.00 -0.76 1.16
CA GLY A 115 0.90 0.37 1.35
C GLY A 115 0.20 1.73 1.35
N HIS A 116 0.81 2.68 2.03
CA HIS A 116 0.38 4.07 2.09
C HIS A 116 1.47 5.00 1.57
N SER A 117 1.12 6.05 0.84
CA SER A 117 2.09 7.04 0.34
C SER A 117 3.15 6.36 -0.55
N LEU A 118 4.43 6.59 -0.28
CA LEU A 118 5.57 5.87 -0.86
C LEU A 118 5.44 4.34 -0.70
N GLY A 119 4.85 3.85 0.39
CA GLY A 119 4.61 2.43 0.61
C GLY A 119 3.67 1.83 -0.43
N GLY A 120 2.71 2.61 -0.95
CA GLY A 120 1.87 2.19 -2.06
C GLY A 120 2.66 2.00 -3.36
N SER A 121 3.63 2.89 -3.64
CA SER A 121 4.50 2.77 -4.81
C SER A 121 5.41 1.54 -4.70
N LEU A 122 5.95 1.28 -3.50
CA LEU A 122 6.75 0.08 -3.21
C LEU A 122 5.93 -1.19 -3.40
N ALA A 123 4.69 -1.21 -2.90
CA ALA A 123 3.76 -2.32 -3.04
C ALA A 123 3.52 -2.67 -4.52
N GLU A 124 3.18 -1.66 -5.34
CA GLU A 124 2.92 -1.84 -6.77
C GLU A 124 4.18 -2.23 -7.54
N TYR A 125 5.32 -1.58 -7.26
CA TYR A 125 6.58 -1.89 -7.93
C TYR A 125 7.04 -3.32 -7.66
N ALA A 126 6.98 -3.77 -6.41
CA ALA A 126 7.46 -5.07 -5.99
C ALA A 126 6.50 -6.21 -6.38
N ASN A 127 5.21 -5.91 -6.59
CA ASN A 127 4.18 -6.90 -6.94
C ASN A 127 3.33 -6.48 -8.16
N PRO A 128 3.96 -6.28 -9.34
CA PRO A 128 3.33 -5.60 -10.48
C PRO A 128 2.15 -6.37 -11.10
N THR A 129 2.06 -7.68 -10.88
CA THR A 129 0.99 -8.56 -11.41
C THR A 129 0.07 -9.15 -10.34
N GLY A 130 0.40 -8.88 -9.07
CA GLY A 130 -0.34 -9.38 -7.92
C GLY A 130 -1.47 -8.46 -7.47
N LYS A 131 -2.00 -8.73 -6.27
CA LYS A 131 -3.00 -7.88 -5.62
C LYS A 131 -2.28 -6.82 -4.79
N ASN A 132 -2.50 -5.56 -5.14
CA ASN A 132 -2.01 -4.40 -4.40
C ASN A 132 -3.22 -3.67 -3.82
N ILE A 133 -3.20 -3.34 -2.53
CA ILE A 133 -4.22 -2.48 -1.90
C ILE A 133 -3.52 -1.24 -1.37
N THR A 134 -3.71 -0.10 -2.03
CA THR A 134 -2.95 1.11 -1.72
C THR A 134 -3.87 2.20 -1.19
N LEU A 135 -3.34 3.01 -0.26
CA LEU A 135 -3.99 4.24 0.19
C LEU A 135 -3.11 5.42 -0.19
N ASN A 136 -3.69 6.42 -0.84
CA ASN A 136 -3.01 7.68 -1.14
C ASN A 136 -1.62 7.43 -1.77
N LYS A 137 -1.58 6.53 -2.75
CA LYS A 137 -0.33 6.04 -3.35
C LYS A 137 0.41 7.19 -4.03
N ALA A 138 1.69 7.34 -3.74
CA ALA A 138 2.52 8.26 -4.50
C ALA A 138 2.75 7.69 -5.91
N VAL A 139 2.52 8.49 -6.95
CA VAL A 139 2.73 8.06 -8.34
C VAL A 139 3.55 9.09 -9.09
N GLY A 140 4.63 8.60 -9.68
CA GLY A 140 5.61 9.39 -10.41
C GLY A 140 5.40 9.37 -11.91
N LEU A 141 6.06 10.31 -12.61
CA LEU A 141 5.95 10.42 -14.06
C LEU A 141 6.34 9.12 -14.79
N GLY A 142 7.34 8.40 -14.29
CA GLY A 142 7.76 7.10 -14.82
C GLY A 142 6.78 5.95 -14.56
N GLN A 143 5.84 6.10 -13.62
CA GLN A 143 4.81 5.11 -13.27
C GLN A 143 3.47 5.37 -13.95
N ILE A 144 3.22 6.62 -14.40
CA ILE A 144 1.98 7.00 -15.11
C ILE A 144 1.77 6.17 -16.38
N LEU A 145 2.86 5.84 -17.08
CA LEU A 145 2.82 5.07 -18.33
C LEU A 145 2.82 3.55 -18.12
N LYS A 146 3.04 3.07 -16.89
CA LYS A 146 3.09 1.63 -16.62
C LYS A 146 1.68 1.09 -16.40
N PRO A 147 1.33 -0.07 -17.00
CA PRO A 147 0.06 -0.71 -16.73
C PRO A 147 0.01 -1.19 -15.28
N VAL A 148 -1.08 -0.86 -14.59
CA VAL A 148 -1.36 -1.34 -13.23
C VAL A 148 -2.13 -2.66 -13.30
N SER A 149 -1.81 -3.60 -12.42
CA SER A 149 -2.54 -4.87 -12.28
C SER A 149 -4.05 -4.66 -12.13
N SER A 150 -4.85 -5.43 -12.85
CA SER A 150 -6.32 -5.45 -12.70
C SER A 150 -6.80 -5.96 -11.35
N LYS A 151 -5.91 -6.60 -10.57
CA LYS A 151 -6.18 -7.04 -9.20
C LYS A 151 -5.92 -5.94 -8.17
N SER A 152 -5.32 -4.83 -8.58
CA SER A 152 -5.03 -3.71 -7.68
C SER A 152 -6.32 -2.97 -7.28
N VAL A 153 -6.32 -2.48 -6.05
CA VAL A 153 -7.29 -1.52 -5.54
C VAL A 153 -6.55 -0.31 -5.03
N ASP A 154 -6.77 0.84 -5.66
CA ASP A 154 -6.20 2.10 -5.23
C ASP A 154 -7.29 2.93 -4.52
N ILE A 155 -7.03 3.29 -3.27
CA ILE A 155 -7.90 4.10 -2.42
C ILE A 155 -7.26 5.47 -2.31
N ARG A 156 -8.00 6.53 -2.62
CA ARG A 156 -7.46 7.89 -2.63
C ARG A 156 -8.43 8.88 -2.01
N ALA A 157 -7.91 9.84 -1.25
CA ALA A 157 -8.66 11.04 -0.88
C ALA A 157 -8.71 12.03 -2.04
N ALA A 158 -9.89 12.60 -2.31
CA ALA A 158 -10.10 13.51 -3.44
C ALA A 158 -9.13 14.72 -3.44
N GLN A 159 -8.72 15.18 -2.26
CA GLN A 159 -7.85 16.35 -2.05
C GLN A 159 -6.38 15.98 -1.79
N ASP A 160 -6.01 14.70 -1.83
CA ASP A 160 -4.62 14.32 -1.70
C ASP A 160 -3.84 14.67 -2.97
N ILE A 161 -2.84 15.53 -2.81
CA ILE A 161 -1.95 16.00 -3.88
C ILE A 161 -0.82 15.00 -4.15
N VAL A 162 -0.44 14.19 -3.16
CA VAL A 162 0.66 13.22 -3.30
C VAL A 162 0.25 12.11 -4.26
N SER A 163 -1.01 11.70 -4.19
CA SER A 163 -1.61 10.73 -5.10
C SER A 163 -2.17 11.35 -6.38
N TYR A 164 -1.88 12.63 -6.67
CA TYR A 164 -2.41 13.29 -7.88
C TYR A 164 -2.06 12.52 -9.17
N GLY A 165 -0.82 12.01 -9.27
CA GLY A 165 -0.34 11.22 -10.40
C GLY A 165 -1.15 9.94 -10.69
N GLU A 166 -1.80 9.35 -9.68
CA GLU A 166 -2.57 8.11 -9.80
C GLU A 166 -3.78 8.24 -10.74
N LYS A 167 -4.31 9.47 -10.90
CA LYS A 167 -5.38 9.76 -11.86
C LYS A 167 -4.97 9.48 -13.30
N PHE A 168 -3.68 9.62 -13.59
CA PHE A 168 -3.15 9.46 -14.95
C PHE A 168 -2.65 8.05 -15.23
N GLN A 169 -2.53 7.17 -14.21
CA GLN A 169 -2.17 5.78 -14.43
C GLN A 169 -3.24 5.05 -15.24
N LYS A 170 -2.79 4.41 -16.33
CA LYS A 170 -3.63 3.57 -17.19
C LYS A 170 -3.70 2.15 -16.62
N GLY A 171 -4.91 1.62 -16.50
CA GLY A 171 -5.14 0.23 -16.07
C GLY A 171 -6.60 -0.03 -15.74
N ASN A 172 -6.90 -1.31 -15.47
CA ASN A 172 -8.21 -1.79 -15.06
C ASN A 172 -8.31 -2.01 -13.54
N GLN A 173 -7.46 -1.33 -12.77
CA GLN A 173 -7.52 -1.39 -11.32
C GLN A 173 -8.82 -0.77 -10.79
N ARG A 174 -9.28 -1.25 -9.64
CA ARG A 174 -10.42 -0.65 -8.95
C ARG A 174 -9.94 0.62 -8.26
N LYS A 175 -10.53 1.78 -8.58
CA LYS A 175 -10.27 3.06 -7.90
C LYS A 175 -11.40 3.37 -6.93
N ILE A 176 -11.07 3.69 -5.68
CA ILE A 176 -12.02 4.09 -4.63
C ILE A 176 -11.65 5.50 -4.19
N GLU A 177 -12.54 6.47 -4.40
CA GLU A 177 -12.32 7.85 -3.96
C GLU A 177 -13.04 8.13 -2.62
N ILE A 178 -12.31 8.67 -1.64
CA ILE A 178 -12.86 9.17 -0.39
C ILE A 178 -13.27 10.63 -0.61
N PRO A 179 -14.58 10.95 -0.55
CA PRO A 179 -15.10 12.27 -0.90
C PRO A 179 -14.70 13.33 0.13
N ARG A 180 -14.74 14.59 -0.32
CA ARG A 180 -14.45 15.77 0.50
C ARG A 180 -15.51 15.94 1.60
N THR A 181 -15.07 16.26 2.81
CA THR A 181 -15.96 16.63 3.93
C THR A 181 -15.48 17.94 4.56
N GLY A 182 -16.13 19.07 4.26
CA GLY A 182 -15.96 20.34 4.99
C GLY A 182 -14.67 21.14 4.75
N HIS A 183 -14.56 22.30 5.43
CA HIS A 183 -13.75 23.48 5.10
C HIS A 183 -12.22 23.42 5.34
N ILE A 184 -11.65 22.28 5.74
CA ILE A 184 -10.22 22.21 6.09
C ILE A 184 -9.44 21.52 4.97
N ILE A 185 -8.68 22.33 4.23
CA ILE A 185 -7.91 21.96 3.04
C ILE A 185 -6.42 21.86 3.41
N SER A 186 -6.06 20.88 4.24
CA SER A 186 -4.63 20.57 4.42
C SER A 186 -4.29 19.33 3.60
N PRO A 187 -3.36 19.43 2.63
CA PRO A 187 -2.86 18.27 1.88
C PRO A 187 -2.37 17.14 2.80
N LEU A 188 -1.77 17.49 3.93
CA LEU A 188 -1.32 16.55 4.97
C LEU A 188 -2.47 15.73 5.57
N ILE A 189 -3.60 16.37 5.89
CA ILE A 189 -4.77 15.69 6.47
C ILE A 189 -5.41 14.75 5.43
N SER A 190 -5.42 15.18 4.17
CA SER A 190 -5.94 14.37 3.06
C SER A 190 -5.04 13.16 2.76
N HIS A 191 -3.80 13.19 3.24
CA HIS A 191 -2.81 12.12 3.09
C HIS A 191 -2.68 11.25 4.36
N ASP A 192 -3.65 11.28 5.28
CA ASP A 192 -3.61 10.52 6.53
C ASP A 192 -4.28 9.13 6.39
N VAL A 193 -3.70 8.11 7.02
CA VAL A 193 -4.21 6.73 7.08
C VAL A 193 -5.61 6.67 7.72
N LYS A 194 -5.92 7.59 8.65
CA LYS A 194 -7.21 7.67 9.34
C LYS A 194 -8.40 7.86 8.41
N LEU A 195 -8.18 8.27 7.16
CA LEU A 195 -9.26 8.42 6.18
C LEU A 195 -9.96 7.10 5.84
N LEU A 196 -9.29 5.96 6.03
CA LEU A 196 -9.91 4.64 5.83
C LEU A 196 -11.15 4.41 6.71
N SER A 197 -11.20 5.03 7.90
CA SER A 197 -12.38 4.98 8.78
C SER A 197 -13.66 5.58 8.16
N ARG A 198 -13.54 6.34 7.07
CA ARG A 198 -14.67 6.95 6.35
C ARG A 198 -15.30 6.02 5.32
N LEU A 199 -14.63 4.92 4.96
CA LEU A 199 -15.20 3.92 4.07
C LEU A 199 -16.14 3.00 4.87
N PRO A 200 -17.23 2.51 4.25
CA PRO A 200 -18.03 1.47 4.89
C PRO A 200 -17.13 0.29 5.20
N ASN A 201 -17.27 -0.30 6.39
CA ASN A 201 -16.44 -1.42 6.85
C ASN A 201 -16.81 -2.75 6.13
N LYS A 202 -16.72 -2.73 4.81
CA LYS A 202 -16.98 -3.83 3.88
C LYS A 202 -15.66 -4.24 3.24
N ARG A 203 -15.51 -5.54 2.99
CA ARG A 203 -14.32 -6.14 2.41
C ARG A 203 -13.98 -5.58 1.02
N ILE A 204 -12.69 -5.34 0.78
CA ILE A 204 -12.11 -4.77 -0.45
C ILE A 204 -11.34 -5.83 -1.25
#